data_AF-A0A016V2C9-F1
#
_entry.id   AF-A0A016V2C9-F1
#
_cell.length_a   1.000
_cell.length_b   1.000
_cell.length_c   1.000
_cell.angle_alpha   90.00
_cell.angle_beta   90.00
_cell.angle_gamma   90.00
#
_symmetry.space_group_name_H-M   'P 1'
#
loop_
_entity.id
_entity.type
_entity.pdbx_description
1 polymer ?
#
loop_
_entity_poly.entity_id
_entity_poly.type
_entity_poly.pdbx_seq_one_letter_code
_entity_poly.pdbx_strand_id
1 'polypeptide(L)'
;MKPPIFVGGDRVLAYSIIITVSFVGLSLECLFLAIIGELGFAPLFCLPYFHVLLAVHRVLVVAFPLSCKALHKPIIWKIALVFIFIFYISFLVINLTNLAGISYVPRHMIFVALYLPYTYIFFDLNDFANYGILAISITVYPVLLIYLKYTSKASGSRSRYEARMTTQVIIMVAIEICFFVAWVVIPLRGPVGVLVKDLSNLFYSVAIIMPYLIWNKAVHEEIKLLFRKSWATPQTPSSALAPHYIDKKARITPLVASVP
;
A
#
# COMPACT_ATOMS: atom_id res chain seq x y z
N MET A 1 6.30 -49.43 38.30
CA MET A 1 7.06 -48.37 37.61
C MET A 1 7.21 -48.80 36.15
N LYS A 2 6.79 -47.98 35.18
CA LYS A 2 7.02 -48.30 33.76
C LYS A 2 8.53 -48.24 33.49
N PRO A 3 9.12 -49.25 32.83
CA PRO A 3 10.54 -49.20 32.47
C PRO A 3 10.79 -48.01 31.52
N PRO A 4 11.99 -47.39 31.58
CA PRO A 4 12.34 -46.30 30.68
C PRO A 4 12.31 -46.79 29.23
N ILE A 5 11.72 -45.97 28.34
CA ILE A 5 11.51 -46.30 26.92
C ILE A 5 12.85 -46.44 26.17
N PHE A 6 13.90 -45.77 26.63
CA PHE A 6 15.26 -45.86 26.08
C PHE A 6 16.26 -46.09 27.21
N VAL A 7 17.28 -46.93 26.96
CA VAL A 7 18.31 -47.31 27.93
C VAL A 7 19.69 -47.06 27.32
N GLY A 8 20.67 -46.61 28.11
CA GLY A 8 22.05 -46.43 27.66
C GLY A 8 22.23 -45.39 26.55
N GLY A 9 22.96 -45.74 25.48
CA GLY A 9 23.27 -44.84 24.35
C GLY A 9 22.03 -44.35 23.59
N ASP A 10 21.01 -45.20 23.47
CA ASP A 10 19.76 -44.86 22.76
C ASP A 10 19.01 -43.71 23.46
N ARG A 11 19.15 -43.61 24.79
CA ARG A 11 18.57 -42.52 25.58
C ARG A 11 19.24 -41.19 25.26
N VAL A 12 20.56 -41.19 25.11
CA VAL A 12 21.33 -39.99 24.75
C VAL A 12 20.97 -39.54 23.33
N LEU A 13 20.91 -40.48 22.39
CA LEU A 13 20.50 -40.20 21.01
C LEU A 13 19.07 -39.64 20.94
N ALA A 14 18.12 -40.27 21.62
CA ALA A 14 16.73 -39.81 21.65
C ALA A 14 16.59 -38.39 22.23
N TYR A 15 17.28 -38.07 23.34
CA TYR A 15 17.26 -36.71 23.88
C TYR A 15 17.95 -35.72 22.94
N SER A 16 19.07 -36.08 22.30
CA SER A 16 19.74 -35.22 21.34
C SER A 16 18.82 -34.89 20.14
N ILE A 17 18.08 -35.88 19.63
CA ILE A 17 17.10 -35.68 18.56
C ILE A 17 15.97 -34.75 19.04
N ILE A 18 15.40 -35.00 20.22
CA ILE A 18 14.31 -34.17 20.77
C ILE A 18 14.78 -32.72 20.95
N ILE A 19 15.95 -32.51 21.56
CA ILE A 19 16.53 -31.18 21.76
C ILE A 19 16.75 -30.48 20.41
N THR A 20 17.30 -31.19 19.43
CA THR A 20 17.58 -30.64 18.09
C THR A 20 16.27 -30.25 17.39
N VAL A 21 15.27 -31.15 17.38
CA VAL A 21 13.97 -30.88 16.75
C VAL A 21 13.26 -29.73 17.45
N SER A 22 13.28 -29.67 18.79
CA SER A 22 12.69 -28.56 19.55
C SER A 22 13.41 -27.23 19.27
N PHE A 23 14.74 -27.23 19.19
CA PHE A 23 15.52 -26.02 18.90
C PHE A 23 15.27 -25.51 17.47
N VAL A 24 15.23 -26.41 16.50
CA VAL A 24 14.89 -26.08 15.11
C VAL A 24 13.46 -25.57 15.01
N GLY A 25 12.50 -26.24 15.66
CA GLY A 25 11.10 -25.83 15.70
C GLY A 25 10.93 -24.43 16.28
N LEU A 26 11.54 -24.15 17.43
CA LEU A 26 11.51 -22.83 18.07
C LEU A 26 12.16 -21.75 17.18
N SER A 27 13.30 -22.07 16.54
CA SER A 27 13.99 -21.14 15.65
C SER A 27 13.12 -20.77 14.43
N LEU A 28 12.43 -21.75 13.85
CA LEU A 28 11.50 -21.53 12.74
C LEU A 28 10.28 -20.71 13.17
N GLU A 29 9.74 -20.95 14.37
CA GLU A 29 8.62 -20.17 14.90
C GLU A 29 9.01 -18.72 15.16
N CYS A 30 10.17 -18.47 15.76
CA CYS A 30 10.72 -17.13 15.95
C CYS A 30 10.93 -16.42 14.62
N LEU A 31 11.49 -17.11 13.62
CA LEU A 31 11.68 -16.55 12.27
C LEU A 31 10.35 -16.23 11.60
N PHE A 32 9.37 -17.13 11.71
CA PHE A 32 8.03 -16.93 11.14
C PHE A 32 7.33 -15.72 11.74
N LEU A 33 7.37 -15.57 13.06
CA LEU A 33 6.81 -14.42 13.76
C LEU A 33 7.54 -13.12 13.40
N ALA A 34 8.87 -13.16 13.29
CA ALA A 34 9.63 -12.00 12.83
C ALA A 34 9.20 -11.57 11.43
N ILE A 35 9.12 -12.50 10.47
CA ILE A 35 8.68 -12.22 9.10
C ILE A 35 7.26 -11.64 9.06
N ILE A 36 6.32 -12.17 9.85
CA ILE A 36 4.96 -11.62 9.92
C ILE A 36 4.97 -10.20 10.48
N GLY A 37 5.72 -9.97 11.57
CA GLY A 37 5.88 -8.65 12.16
C GLY A 37 6.41 -7.64 11.13
N GLU A 38 7.43 -8.02 10.38
CA GLU A 38 8.00 -7.18 9.32
C GLU A 38 7.03 -6.90 8.18
N LEU A 39 6.29 -7.90 7.73
CA LEU A 39 5.26 -7.72 6.70
C LEU A 39 4.14 -6.79 7.16
N GLY A 40 3.85 -6.73 8.46
CA GLY A 40 2.92 -5.77 9.05
C GLY A 40 3.48 -4.35 9.13
N PHE A 41 4.77 -4.20 9.47
CA PHE A 41 5.39 -2.89 9.71
C PHE A 41 5.96 -2.23 8.46
N ALA A 42 6.60 -2.99 7.55
CA ALA A 42 7.27 -2.44 6.38
C ALA A 42 6.34 -1.60 5.45
N PRO A 43 5.07 -2.00 5.21
CA PRO A 43 4.14 -1.16 4.47
C PRO A 43 3.86 0.20 5.13
N LEU A 44 3.90 0.28 6.46
CA LEU A 44 3.63 1.52 7.20
C LEU A 44 4.66 2.61 6.89
N PHE A 45 5.90 2.22 6.62
CA PHE A 45 6.93 3.16 6.20
C PHE A 45 6.78 3.53 4.73
N CYS A 46 6.43 2.59 3.85
CA CYS A 46 6.37 2.84 2.42
C CYS A 46 5.11 3.60 1.96
N LEU A 47 3.98 3.39 2.62
CA LEU A 47 2.69 3.98 2.24
C LEU A 47 2.71 5.52 2.30
N PRO A 48 3.23 6.18 3.35
CA PRO A 48 3.43 7.62 3.37
C PRO A 48 4.23 8.17 2.19
N TYR A 49 5.33 7.52 1.79
CA TYR A 49 6.12 7.97 0.65
C TYR A 49 5.37 7.82 -0.68
N PHE A 50 4.64 6.71 -0.84
CA PHE A 50 3.76 6.52 -1.99
C PHE A 50 2.69 7.62 -2.05
N HIS A 51 2.18 8.01 -0.89
CA HIS A 51 1.18 9.04 -0.72
C HIS A 51 1.68 10.44 -1.12
N VAL A 52 2.84 10.81 -0.59
CA VAL A 52 3.56 12.05 -0.96
C VAL A 52 3.79 12.10 -2.47
N LEU A 53 4.26 10.99 -3.06
CA LEU A 53 4.50 10.89 -4.49
C LEU A 53 3.22 11.09 -5.32
N LEU A 54 2.11 10.46 -4.92
CA LEU A 54 0.81 10.64 -5.57
C LEU A 54 0.30 12.08 -5.45
N ALA A 55 0.49 12.73 -4.30
CA ALA A 55 0.10 14.12 -4.09
C ALA A 55 0.89 15.06 -4.99
N VAL A 56 2.22 14.92 -5.04
CA VAL A 56 3.11 15.69 -5.92
C VAL A 56 2.72 15.50 -7.38
N HIS A 57 2.51 14.26 -7.82
CA HIS A 57 2.06 13.99 -9.17
C HIS A 57 0.72 14.69 -9.49
N ARG A 58 -0.23 14.65 -8.54
CA ARG A 58 -1.54 15.28 -8.72
C ARG A 58 -1.42 16.80 -8.89
N VAL A 59 -0.55 17.44 -8.11
CA VAL A 59 -0.25 18.87 -8.27
C VAL A 59 0.34 19.14 -9.64
N LEU A 60 1.34 18.37 -10.06
CA LEU A 60 2.00 18.59 -11.35
C LEU A 60 1.04 18.44 -12.53
N VAL A 61 0.17 17.44 -12.50
CA VAL A 61 -0.83 17.20 -13.56
C VAL A 61 -1.90 18.30 -13.60
N VAL A 62 -2.35 18.78 -12.44
CA VAL A 62 -3.43 19.77 -12.35
C VAL A 62 -2.93 21.20 -12.59
N ALA A 63 -1.77 21.56 -12.03
CA ALA A 63 -1.16 22.88 -12.18
C ALA A 63 -0.46 23.07 -13.53
N PHE A 64 0.13 22.01 -14.10
CA PHE A 64 0.89 22.08 -15.36
C PHE A 64 0.38 21.08 -16.42
N PRO A 65 -0.88 21.21 -16.88
CA PRO A 65 -1.47 20.24 -17.81
C PRO A 65 -0.78 20.21 -19.18
N LEU A 66 -0.18 21.32 -19.62
CA LEU A 66 0.46 21.44 -20.94
C LEU A 66 1.92 20.95 -20.95
N SER A 67 2.63 21.07 -19.82
CA SER A 67 4.05 20.72 -19.70
C SER A 67 4.29 19.26 -19.30
N CYS A 68 3.27 18.55 -18.79
CA CYS A 68 3.41 17.21 -18.20
C CYS A 68 3.27 16.02 -19.17
N LYS A 69 3.51 16.20 -20.48
CA LYS A 69 3.56 15.06 -21.43
C LYS A 69 4.64 14.03 -21.06
N ALA A 70 5.75 14.48 -20.48
CA ALA A 70 6.80 13.60 -19.99
C ALA A 70 6.35 12.81 -18.74
N LEU A 71 5.62 13.44 -17.82
CA LEU A 71 5.17 12.85 -16.55
C LEU A 71 4.15 11.71 -16.74
N HIS A 72 3.37 11.76 -17.82
CA HIS A 72 2.44 10.70 -18.20
C HIS A 72 3.13 9.45 -18.78
N LYS A 73 4.44 9.48 -19.03
CA LYS A 73 5.14 8.29 -19.53
C LYS A 73 5.13 7.19 -18.46
N PRO A 74 4.65 5.98 -18.78
CA PRO A 74 4.56 4.89 -17.80
C PRO A 74 5.93 4.47 -17.25
N ILE A 75 7.02 4.80 -17.96
CA ILE A 75 8.40 4.53 -17.55
C ILE A 75 8.75 5.24 -16.25
N ILE A 76 8.36 6.51 -16.07
CA ILE A 76 8.71 7.29 -14.87
C ILE A 76 8.07 6.66 -13.64
N TRP A 77 6.83 6.23 -13.76
CA TRP A 77 6.10 5.55 -12.69
C TRP A 77 6.65 4.16 -12.36
N LYS A 78 7.05 3.40 -13.38
CA LYS A 78 7.73 2.12 -13.16
C LYS A 78 9.04 2.31 -12.41
N ILE A 79 9.83 3.33 -12.76
CA ILE A 79 11.08 3.66 -12.07
C ILE A 79 10.78 4.04 -10.62
N ALA A 80 9.82 4.93 -10.37
CA ALA A 80 9.45 5.33 -9.02
C ALA A 80 8.97 4.14 -8.16
N LEU A 81 8.16 3.24 -8.74
CA LEU A 81 7.73 2.01 -8.07
C LEU A 81 8.89 1.07 -7.77
N VAL A 82 9.87 0.93 -8.68
CA VAL A 82 11.08 0.13 -8.44
C VAL A 82 11.89 0.73 -7.30
N PHE A 83 12.05 2.05 -7.22
CA PHE A 83 12.73 2.70 -6.09
C PHE A 83 12.02 2.45 -4.76
N ILE A 84 10.70 2.58 -4.72
CA ILE A 84 9.91 2.28 -3.51
C ILE A 84 10.03 0.79 -3.14
N PHE A 85 10.04 -0.10 -4.14
CA PHE A 85 10.20 -1.53 -3.91
C PHE A 85 11.59 -1.88 -3.36
N ILE A 86 12.65 -1.28 -3.91
CA ILE A 86 14.01 -1.44 -3.37
C ILE A 86 14.06 -0.94 -1.93
N PHE A 87 13.49 0.23 -1.65
CA PHE A 87 13.41 0.79 -0.30
C PHE A 87 12.65 -0.15 0.66
N TYR A 88 11.52 -0.72 0.23
CA TYR A 88 10.75 -1.71 0.98
C TYR A 88 11.59 -2.96 1.30
N ILE A 89 12.29 -3.52 0.32
CA ILE A 89 13.14 -4.71 0.51
C ILE A 89 14.31 -4.40 1.44
N SER A 90 14.96 -3.24 1.29
CA SER A 90 16.02 -2.81 2.20
C SER A 90 15.53 -2.70 3.64
N PHE A 91 14.32 -2.16 3.84
CA PHE A 91 13.70 -2.05 5.16
C PHE A 91 13.46 -3.43 5.78
N LEU A 92 12.89 -4.35 5.00
CA LEU A 92 12.62 -5.73 5.41
C LEU A 92 13.93 -6.44 5.80
N VAL A 93 14.97 -6.32 4.99
CA VAL A 93 16.27 -6.96 5.28
C VAL A 93 16.90 -6.40 6.55
N ILE A 94 16.93 -5.07 6.72
CA ILE A 94 17.56 -4.45 7.91
C ILE A 94 16.86 -4.89 9.19
N ASN A 95 15.52 -4.96 9.20
CA ASN A 95 14.77 -5.37 10.37
C ASN A 95 14.86 -6.88 10.69
N LEU A 96 15.29 -7.71 9.74
CA LEU A 96 15.62 -9.12 10.00
C LEU A 96 17.03 -9.30 10.56
N THR A 97 17.83 -8.23 10.69
CA THR A 97 19.19 -8.29 11.26
C THR A 97 19.24 -7.80 12.71
N ASN A 98 20.41 -7.80 13.34
CA ASN A 98 20.60 -7.24 14.68
C ASN A 98 20.74 -5.69 14.69
N LEU A 99 20.52 -5.03 13.54
CA LEU A 99 20.65 -3.57 13.40
C LEU A 99 19.37 -2.85 13.85
N ALA A 100 18.23 -3.45 13.52
CA ALA A 100 16.89 -3.07 13.90
C ALA A 100 16.03 -4.34 13.83
N GLY A 101 14.91 -4.39 14.54
CA GLY A 101 14.08 -5.59 14.48
C GLY A 101 12.80 -5.50 15.26
N ILE A 102 11.89 -6.40 14.93
CA ILE A 102 10.58 -6.50 15.52
C ILE A 102 10.48 -7.81 16.29
N SER A 103 9.92 -7.73 17.49
CA SER A 103 9.65 -8.90 18.32
C SER A 103 8.16 -9.02 18.60
N TYR A 104 7.66 -10.25 18.52
CA TYR A 104 6.32 -10.57 18.96
C TYR A 104 6.30 -10.71 20.48
N VAL A 105 5.39 -10.02 21.15
CA VAL A 105 5.20 -10.10 22.60
C VAL A 105 3.94 -10.92 22.90
N PRO A 106 4.07 -12.21 23.27
CA PRO A 106 2.92 -13.13 23.38
C PRO A 106 1.90 -12.67 24.41
N ARG A 107 2.35 -12.05 25.52
CA ARG A 107 1.50 -11.55 26.60
C ARG A 107 0.46 -10.53 26.12
N HIS A 108 0.78 -9.81 25.06
CA HIS A 108 -0.01 -8.69 24.57
C HIS A 108 -0.53 -8.93 23.14
N MET A 109 -0.11 -10.01 22.49
CA MET A 109 -0.44 -10.34 21.10
C MET A 109 -0.14 -9.19 20.11
N ILE A 110 0.97 -8.48 20.36
CA ILE A 110 1.41 -7.31 19.59
C ILE A 110 2.84 -7.50 19.09
N PHE A 111 3.18 -6.76 18.06
CA PHE A 111 4.54 -6.64 17.55
C PHE A 111 5.14 -5.33 18.06
N VAL A 112 6.37 -5.40 18.57
CA VAL A 112 7.06 -4.24 19.13
C VAL A 112 8.43 -4.11 18.46
N ALA A 113 8.74 -2.89 18.01
CA ALA A 113 10.08 -2.55 17.54
C ALA A 113 11.06 -2.59 18.70
N LEU A 114 12.13 -3.37 18.56
CA LEU A 114 13.21 -3.47 19.53
C LEU A 114 14.07 -2.20 19.51
N TYR A 115 14.50 -1.74 20.67
CA TYR A 115 15.45 -0.63 20.79
C TYR A 115 16.87 -1.12 20.43
N LEU A 116 17.18 -1.10 19.14
CA LEU A 116 18.46 -1.50 18.56
C LEU A 116 19.17 -0.27 17.97
N PRO A 117 20.47 -0.39 17.60
CA PRO A 117 21.30 0.75 17.26
C PRO A 117 20.74 1.64 16.17
N TYR A 118 19.98 1.10 15.21
CA TYR A 118 19.44 1.87 14.08
C TYR A 118 17.92 2.06 14.12
N THR A 119 17.22 1.58 15.16
CA THR A 119 15.77 1.74 15.27
C THR A 119 15.35 3.22 15.34
N TYR A 120 16.20 4.09 15.88
CA TYR A 120 15.92 5.53 15.96
C TYR A 120 15.74 6.17 14.58
N ILE A 121 16.54 5.75 13.59
CA ILE A 121 16.44 6.26 12.21
C ILE A 121 15.05 5.99 11.64
N PHE A 122 14.46 4.85 11.99
CA PHE A 122 13.11 4.49 11.55
C PHE A 122 12.04 5.34 12.23
N PHE A 123 12.18 5.63 13.53
CA PHE A 123 11.28 6.56 14.18
C PHE A 123 11.37 7.96 13.57
N ASP A 124 12.57 8.47 13.30
CA ASP A 124 12.77 9.78 12.67
C ASP A 124 12.18 9.84 11.25
N LEU A 125 12.37 8.78 10.45
CA LEU A 125 11.80 8.68 9.11
C LEU A 125 10.28 8.62 9.13
N ASN A 126 9.70 7.86 10.07
CA ASN A 126 8.26 7.78 10.26
C ASN A 126 7.67 9.13 10.69
N ASP A 127 8.31 9.82 11.63
CA ASP A 127 7.87 11.13 12.08
C ASP A 127 7.94 12.13 10.93
N PHE A 128 9.07 12.16 10.20
CA PHE A 128 9.22 12.99 9.00
C PHE A 128 8.12 12.72 7.97
N ALA A 129 7.81 11.45 7.71
CA ALA A 129 6.78 11.07 6.75
C ALA A 129 5.37 11.48 7.21
N ASN A 130 5.04 11.29 8.50
CA ASN A 130 3.75 11.67 9.07
C ASN A 130 3.54 13.19 9.05
N TYR A 131 4.55 13.98 9.42
CA TYR A 131 4.49 15.43 9.31
C TYR A 131 4.48 15.89 7.85
N GLY A 132 5.18 15.19 6.96
CA GLY A 132 5.17 15.44 5.52
C GLY A 132 3.79 15.24 4.90
N ILE A 133 3.10 14.14 5.25
CA ILE A 133 1.70 13.91 4.86
C ILE A 133 0.85 15.08 5.36
N LEU A 134 0.90 15.40 6.66
CA LEU A 134 0.10 16.48 7.23
C LEU A 134 0.32 17.81 6.50
N ALA A 135 1.57 18.16 6.21
CA ALA A 135 1.90 19.39 5.49
C ALA A 135 1.22 19.41 4.11
N ILE A 136 1.25 18.30 3.38
CA ILE A 136 0.55 18.16 2.09
C ILE A 136 -0.97 18.22 2.27
N SER A 137 -1.52 17.52 3.26
CA SER A 137 -2.95 17.52 3.64
C SER A 137 -3.48 18.93 3.89
N ILE A 138 -2.70 19.79 4.57
CA ILE A 138 -3.10 21.15 4.94
C ILE A 138 -2.78 22.19 3.85
N THR A 139 -1.71 22.03 3.07
CA THR A 139 -1.29 23.04 2.10
C THR A 139 -1.69 22.69 0.67
N VAL A 140 -1.23 21.54 0.19
CA VAL A 140 -1.31 21.14 -1.22
C VAL A 140 -2.76 20.88 -1.63
N TYR A 141 -3.49 20.09 -0.85
CA TYR A 141 -4.86 19.73 -1.23
C TYR A 141 -5.84 20.90 -1.17
N PRO A 142 -5.82 21.79 -0.17
CA PRO A 142 -6.67 22.99 -0.20
C PRO A 142 -6.38 23.90 -1.40
N VAL A 143 -5.11 24.11 -1.75
CA VAL A 143 -4.74 24.86 -2.98
C VAL A 143 -5.30 24.18 -4.23
N LEU A 144 -5.19 22.85 -4.31
CA LEU A 144 -5.76 22.06 -5.41
C LEU A 144 -7.28 22.21 -5.50
N LEU A 145 -7.98 22.17 -4.35
CA LEU A 145 -9.43 22.34 -4.28
C LEU A 145 -9.86 23.74 -4.72
N ILE A 146 -9.13 24.77 -4.31
CA ILE A 146 -9.37 26.16 -4.72
C ILE A 146 -9.18 26.28 -6.23
N TYR A 147 -8.06 25.79 -6.76
CA TYR A 147 -7.77 25.81 -8.19
C TYR A 147 -8.84 25.10 -9.02
N LEU A 148 -9.28 23.91 -8.59
CA LEU A 148 -10.36 23.16 -9.22
C LEU A 148 -11.69 23.93 -9.17
N LYS A 149 -12.00 24.59 -8.05
CA LYS A 149 -13.23 25.40 -7.92
C LYS A 149 -13.25 26.58 -8.89
N TYR A 150 -12.10 27.24 -9.12
CA TYR A 150 -12.01 28.35 -10.07
C TYR A 150 -12.05 27.88 -11.52
N THR A 151 -11.40 26.77 -11.85
CA THR A 151 -11.38 26.22 -13.22
C THR A 151 -12.70 25.55 -13.61
N SER A 152 -13.42 24.94 -12.66
CA SER A 152 -14.70 24.24 -12.92
C SER A 152 -15.83 25.16 -13.36
N LYS A 153 -15.81 26.45 -12.97
CA LYS A 153 -16.78 27.45 -13.44
C LYS A 153 -16.77 27.67 -14.95
N ALA A 154 -15.73 27.23 -15.67
CA ALA A 154 -15.58 27.44 -17.10
C ALA A 154 -16.14 26.31 -17.99
N SER A 155 -16.58 25.15 -17.46
CA SER A 155 -17.01 24.03 -18.32
C SER A 155 -18.04 23.10 -17.67
N GLY A 156 -19.32 23.25 -18.06
CA GLY A 156 -20.48 22.61 -17.39
C GLY A 156 -20.54 21.08 -17.40
N SER A 157 -19.96 20.37 -18.38
CA SER A 157 -19.89 18.90 -18.39
C SER A 157 -18.69 18.36 -17.58
N ARG A 158 -17.58 19.10 -17.62
CA ARG A 158 -16.34 18.80 -16.88
C ARG A 158 -16.54 18.92 -15.36
N SER A 159 -17.45 19.80 -14.95
CA SER A 159 -17.79 20.07 -13.55
C SER A 159 -18.23 18.83 -12.74
N ARG A 160 -18.98 17.87 -13.33
CA ARG A 160 -19.39 16.65 -12.59
C ARG A 160 -18.23 15.70 -12.33
N TYR A 161 -17.29 15.57 -13.27
CA TYR A 161 -16.09 14.74 -13.09
C TYR A 161 -15.12 15.40 -12.09
N GLU A 162 -14.95 16.71 -12.21
CA GLU A 162 -14.11 17.50 -11.29
C GLU A 162 -14.67 17.51 -9.87
N ALA A 163 -15.99 17.68 -9.69
CA ALA A 163 -16.64 17.61 -8.39
C ALA A 163 -16.44 16.25 -7.71
N ARG A 164 -16.57 15.17 -8.48
CA ARG A 164 -16.31 13.80 -7.99
C ARG A 164 -14.86 13.61 -7.53
N MET A 165 -13.91 14.07 -8.33
CA MET A 165 -12.49 14.02 -8.01
C MET A 165 -12.13 14.89 -6.79
N THR A 166 -12.82 16.02 -6.63
CA THR A 166 -12.72 16.97 -5.51
C THR A 166 -13.26 16.36 -4.21
N THR A 167 -14.45 15.76 -4.24
CA THR A 167 -15.05 15.06 -3.08
C THR A 167 -14.14 13.93 -2.59
N GLN A 168 -13.57 13.15 -3.52
CA GLN A 168 -12.65 12.08 -3.18
C GLN A 168 -11.40 12.61 -2.44
N VAL A 169 -10.84 13.75 -2.88
CA VAL A 169 -9.70 14.39 -2.21
C VAL A 169 -10.06 14.81 -0.80
N ILE A 170 -11.23 15.44 -0.63
CA ILE A 170 -11.66 15.97 0.67
C ILE A 170 -11.82 14.82 1.68
N ILE A 171 -12.45 13.72 1.27
CA ILE A 171 -12.64 12.55 2.13
C ILE A 171 -11.29 11.95 2.55
N MET A 172 -10.38 11.80 1.59
CA MET A 172 -9.04 11.28 1.80
C MET A 172 -8.23 12.15 2.79
N VAL A 173 -8.21 13.47 2.59
CA VAL A 173 -7.54 14.42 3.48
C VAL A 173 -8.16 14.40 4.88
N ALA A 174 -9.48 14.32 4.98
CA ALA A 174 -10.16 14.22 6.28
C ALA A 174 -9.76 12.93 7.03
N ILE A 175 -9.70 11.80 6.32
CA ILE A 175 -9.24 10.52 6.89
C ILE A 175 -7.79 10.64 7.38
N GLU A 176 -6.88 11.20 6.57
CA GLU A 176 -5.47 11.41 6.94
C GLU A 176 -5.32 12.26 8.21
N ILE A 177 -6.04 13.38 8.30
CA ILE A 177 -5.99 14.26 9.47
C ILE A 177 -6.49 13.50 10.70
N CYS A 178 -7.57 12.71 10.58
CA CYS A 178 -8.08 11.90 11.69
C CYS A 178 -7.04 10.87 12.19
N PHE A 179 -6.38 10.15 11.28
CA PHE A 179 -5.33 9.19 11.65
C PHE A 179 -4.10 9.89 12.23
N PHE A 180 -3.68 11.03 11.67
CA PHE A 180 -2.60 11.84 12.21
C PHE A 180 -2.89 12.27 13.65
N VAL A 181 -4.09 12.80 13.91
CA VAL A 181 -4.51 13.18 15.27
C VAL A 181 -4.51 11.96 16.19
N ALA A 182 -5.01 10.82 15.73
CA ALA A 182 -5.03 9.59 16.51
C ALA A 182 -3.61 9.09 16.87
N TRP A 183 -2.63 9.29 15.99
CA TRP A 183 -1.25 8.80 16.21
C TRP A 183 -0.35 9.77 16.97
N VAL A 184 -0.48 11.06 16.72
CA VAL A 184 0.43 12.09 17.25
C VAL A 184 -0.13 12.77 18.48
N VAL A 185 -1.44 13.03 18.53
CA VAL A 185 -2.05 13.83 19.60
C VAL A 185 -2.51 12.95 20.77
N ILE A 186 -2.97 11.72 20.50
CA ILE A 186 -3.45 10.83 21.55
C ILE A 186 -2.27 10.02 22.11
N PRO A 187 -1.86 10.21 23.38
CA PRO A 187 -0.80 9.41 23.98
C PRO A 187 -1.33 8.00 24.27
N LEU A 188 -1.20 7.11 23.29
CA LEU A 188 -1.54 5.69 23.40
C LEU A 188 -0.50 4.99 24.30
N ARG A 189 -0.72 5.02 25.61
CA ARG A 189 0.15 4.36 26.61
C ARG A 189 -0.40 3.00 27.01
N GLY A 190 0.52 2.07 27.29
CA GLY A 190 0.20 0.73 27.77
C GLY A 190 -0.24 -0.25 26.67
N PRO A 191 -0.58 -1.50 27.04
CA PRO A 191 -0.86 -2.58 26.08
C PRO A 191 -2.04 -2.27 25.15
N VAL A 192 -3.08 -1.63 25.67
CA VAL A 192 -4.25 -1.19 24.88
C VAL A 192 -3.84 -0.13 23.86
N GLY A 193 -2.94 0.78 24.23
CA GLY A 193 -2.42 1.79 23.33
C GLY A 193 -1.67 1.18 22.15
N VAL A 194 -0.84 0.17 22.40
CA VAL A 194 -0.11 -0.52 21.33
C VAL A 194 -1.07 -1.30 20.42
N LEU A 195 -2.07 -1.99 20.99
CA LEU A 195 -3.09 -2.69 20.20
C LEU A 195 -3.88 -1.73 19.29
N VAL A 196 -4.30 -0.58 19.82
CA VAL A 196 -4.99 0.45 19.04
C VAL A 196 -4.09 0.98 17.94
N LYS A 197 -2.79 1.18 18.22
CA LYS A 197 -1.82 1.61 17.21
C LYS A 197 -1.69 0.57 16.09
N ASP A 198 -1.48 -0.71 16.41
CA ASP A 198 -1.35 -1.78 15.42
C ASP A 198 -2.63 -1.96 14.57
N LEU A 199 -3.82 -1.91 15.19
CA LEU A 199 -5.08 -1.95 14.46
C LEU A 199 -5.27 -0.72 13.57
N SER A 200 -5.00 0.47 14.10
CA SER A 200 -5.15 1.72 13.34
C SER A 200 -4.20 1.78 12.14
N ASN A 201 -2.98 1.25 12.28
CA ASN A 201 -2.00 1.09 11.21
C ASN A 201 -2.52 0.21 10.06
N LEU A 202 -3.15 -0.92 10.42
CA LEU A 202 -3.79 -1.80 9.43
C LEU A 202 -4.96 -1.10 8.72
N PHE A 203 -5.83 -0.44 9.49
CA PHE A 203 -6.99 0.26 8.94
C PHE A 203 -6.62 1.47 8.08
N TYR A 204 -5.54 2.18 8.40
CA TYR A 204 -5.07 3.34 7.64
C TYR A 204 -4.83 3.00 6.17
N SER A 205 -4.15 1.88 5.92
CA SER A 205 -3.83 1.40 4.57
C SER A 205 -5.09 1.20 3.72
N VAL A 206 -6.13 0.63 4.32
CA VAL A 206 -7.43 0.40 3.65
C VAL A 206 -8.20 1.71 3.50
N ALA A 207 -8.23 2.53 4.56
CA ALA A 207 -9.03 3.76 4.62
C ALA A 207 -8.56 4.81 3.60
N ILE A 208 -7.26 4.90 3.31
CA ILE A 208 -6.72 5.83 2.30
C ILE A 208 -7.06 5.40 0.87
N ILE A 209 -7.06 4.10 0.59
CA ILE A 209 -7.28 3.58 -0.76
C ILE A 209 -8.78 3.52 -1.08
N MET A 210 -9.63 3.30 -0.07
CA MET A 210 -11.06 3.10 -0.24
C MET A 210 -11.77 4.24 -1.02
N PRO A 211 -11.51 5.55 -0.75
CA PRO A 211 -12.07 6.64 -1.55
C PRO A 211 -11.73 6.54 -3.05
N TYR A 212 -10.52 6.08 -3.39
CA TYR A 212 -10.11 5.86 -4.78
C TYR A 212 -10.87 4.72 -5.44
N LEU A 213 -11.06 3.62 -4.72
CA LEU A 213 -11.76 2.45 -5.23
C LEU A 213 -13.24 2.73 -5.44
N ILE A 214 -13.92 3.33 -4.46
CA ILE A 214 -15.38 3.59 -4.48
C ILE A 214 -15.78 4.57 -5.59
N TRP A 215 -14.90 5.53 -5.93
CA TRP A 215 -15.28 6.60 -6.84
C TRP A 215 -14.80 6.40 -8.29
N ASN A 216 -13.92 5.42 -8.53
CA ASN A 216 -13.40 5.13 -9.87
C ASN A 216 -14.29 4.13 -10.61
N LYS A 217 -15.05 4.60 -11.61
CA LYS A 217 -15.92 3.75 -12.44
C LYS A 217 -15.17 2.72 -13.26
N ALA A 218 -13.96 3.03 -13.73
CA ALA A 218 -13.17 2.08 -14.53
C ALA A 218 -12.81 0.85 -13.70
N VAL A 219 -12.41 1.06 -12.44
CA VAL A 219 -12.14 -0.02 -11.48
C VAL A 219 -13.39 -0.84 -11.20
N HIS A 220 -14.55 -0.21 -11.04
CA HIS A 220 -15.81 -0.95 -10.86
C HIS A 220 -16.16 -1.82 -12.06
N GLU A 221 -15.96 -1.33 -13.29
CA GLU A 221 -16.23 -2.10 -14.50
C GLU A 221 -15.22 -3.25 -14.67
N GLU A 222 -13.93 -3.04 -14.37
CA GLU A 222 -12.94 -4.12 -14.36
C GLU A 222 -13.24 -5.18 -13.29
N ILE A 223 -13.62 -4.76 -12.08
CA ILE A 223 -14.03 -5.67 -11.00
C ILE A 223 -15.25 -6.47 -11.45
N LYS A 224 -16.28 -5.83 -12.01
CA LYS A 224 -17.46 -6.53 -12.56
C LYS A 224 -17.06 -7.53 -13.66
N LEU A 225 -16.13 -7.17 -14.55
CA LEU A 225 -15.65 -8.08 -15.59
C LEU A 225 -14.87 -9.27 -15.03
N LEU A 226 -14.04 -9.06 -14.01
CA LEU A 226 -13.31 -10.13 -13.32
C LEU A 226 -14.27 -11.08 -12.59
N PHE A 227 -15.25 -10.55 -11.86
CA PHE A 227 -16.27 -11.37 -11.18
C PHE A 227 -17.19 -12.09 -12.17
N ARG A 228 -17.52 -11.47 -13.31
CA ARG A 228 -18.33 -12.10 -14.37
C ARG A 228 -17.57 -13.19 -15.13
N LYS A 229 -16.26 -13.03 -15.33
CA LYS A 229 -15.38 -14.08 -15.89
C LYS A 229 -15.11 -15.22 -14.92
N SER A 230 -14.94 -14.92 -13.62
CA SER A 230 -14.64 -15.95 -12.61
C SER A 230 -15.84 -16.85 -12.29
N TRP A 231 -17.07 -16.42 -12.58
CA TRP A 231 -18.29 -17.23 -12.42
C TRP A 231 -18.69 -17.98 -13.70
N ALA A 232 -18.09 -17.66 -14.84
CA ALA A 232 -18.23 -18.47 -16.05
C ALA A 232 -17.22 -19.62 -15.96
N THR A 233 -17.70 -20.80 -15.54
CA THR A 233 -17.00 -22.09 -15.65
C THR A 233 -16.29 -22.23 -17.00
N PRO A 234 -15.16 -22.96 -17.09
CA PRO A 234 -14.41 -23.10 -18.32
C PRO A 234 -15.32 -23.72 -19.38
N GLN A 235 -15.64 -22.97 -20.43
CA GLN A 235 -16.20 -23.58 -21.62
C GLN A 235 -15.10 -24.44 -22.22
N THR A 236 -15.31 -25.75 -22.20
CA THR A 236 -14.58 -26.72 -23.02
C THR A 236 -14.47 -26.18 -24.44
N PRO A 237 -13.29 -26.24 -25.09
CA PRO A 237 -13.12 -25.72 -26.43
C PRO A 237 -13.87 -26.63 -27.40
N SER A 238 -15.11 -26.25 -27.74
CA SER A 238 -15.77 -26.74 -28.94
C SER A 238 -15.03 -26.18 -30.13
N SER A 239 -14.23 -27.04 -30.75
CA SER A 239 -13.73 -26.86 -32.10
C SER A 239 -14.84 -26.40 -33.06
N ALA A 240 -14.42 -25.56 -34.01
CA ALA A 240 -15.11 -25.16 -35.23
C ALA A 240 -15.80 -23.78 -35.22
N LEU A 241 -15.28 -22.93 -36.13
CA LEU A 241 -15.78 -21.68 -36.68
C LEU A 241 -15.30 -20.34 -36.08
N ALA A 242 -14.08 -19.96 -36.48
CA ALA A 242 -13.82 -18.62 -37.02
C ALA A 242 -14.44 -18.53 -38.44
N PRO A 243 -14.65 -17.35 -39.08
CA PRO A 243 -14.02 -16.04 -38.81
C PRO A 243 -14.94 -14.81 -38.93
N HIS A 244 -14.54 -13.68 -38.32
CA HIS A 244 -14.56 -12.34 -38.93
C HIS A 244 -14.12 -11.31 -37.88
N TYR A 245 -12.81 -11.07 -37.77
CA TYR A 245 -12.27 -9.90 -37.09
C TYR A 245 -11.76 -8.94 -38.16
N ILE A 246 -12.63 -8.03 -38.60
CA ILE A 246 -12.24 -6.94 -39.50
C ILE A 246 -11.65 -5.82 -38.64
N ASP A 247 -10.38 -5.59 -38.95
CA ASP A 247 -9.52 -4.47 -38.61
C ASP A 247 -10.24 -3.10 -38.68
N LYS A 248 -10.20 -2.32 -37.60
CA LYS A 248 -10.57 -0.89 -37.59
C LYS A 248 -9.40 -0.07 -37.08
N LYS A 249 -8.35 -0.01 -37.90
CA LYS A 249 -7.29 0.99 -37.84
C LYS A 249 -7.33 1.91 -39.06
N ALA A 250 -8.42 2.66 -39.26
CA ALA A 250 -8.46 3.76 -40.23
C ALA A 250 -9.73 4.63 -40.09
N ARG A 251 -9.64 5.78 -39.42
CA ARG A 251 -10.39 6.99 -39.81
C ARG A 251 -9.80 8.25 -39.17
N ILE A 252 -8.68 8.69 -39.75
CA ILE A 252 -8.34 10.11 -39.80
C ILE A 252 -8.90 10.58 -41.14
N THR A 253 -9.88 11.47 -41.12
CA THR A 253 -10.35 12.18 -42.31
C THR A 253 -10.05 13.67 -42.11
N PRO A 254 -9.30 14.33 -43.01
CA PRO A 254 -9.22 15.76 -43.08
C PRO A 254 -10.44 16.29 -43.87
N LEU A 255 -11.07 17.36 -43.39
CA LEU A 255 -12.00 18.16 -44.17
C LEU A 255 -11.40 19.56 -44.31
N VAL A 256 -10.55 19.72 -45.32
CA VAL A 256 -10.29 21.01 -45.96
C VAL A 256 -11.35 21.12 -47.05
N ALA A 257 -12.34 21.98 -46.84
CA ALA A 257 -13.25 22.39 -47.89
C ALA A 257 -12.53 23.44 -48.75
N SER A 258 -12.52 23.21 -50.05
CA SER A 258 -12.01 24.11 -51.08
C SER A 258 -13.17 24.72 -51.86
N VAL A 259 -12.97 25.98 -52.29
CA VAL A 259 -13.55 26.67 -53.46
C VAL A 259 -14.91 27.37 -53.23
N PRO A 260 -15.18 28.54 -53.85
CA PRO A 260 -14.39 29.29 -54.85
C PRO A 260 -13.67 30.54 -54.33
#